data_AF-A0A7X8QUQ5-F1
#
_entry.id   AF-A0A7X8QUQ5-F1
#
_cell.length_a   1.000
_cell.length_b   1.000
_cell.length_c   1.000
_cell.angle_alpha   90.00
_cell.angle_beta   90.00
_cell.angle_gamma   90.00
#
_symmetry.space_group_name_H-M   'P 1'
#
loop_
_entity.id
_entity.type
_entity.pdbx_description
1 polymer ?
#
loop_
_entity_poly.entity_id
_entity_poly.type
_entity_poly.pdbx_seq_one_letter_code
_entity_poly.pdbx_strand_id
1 'polypeptide(L)'
;MNCPSCKEHMESSRCPSCGYDLSREKWISIKKVYPPDDLVLVSLLRSHGIPVKIQSLEVSQIPVGIGPLAEVNIYVPEIIAAQALALIEDLPDAE
;
A
#
# COMPACT_ATOMS: atom_id res chain seq x y z
N MET A 1 -1.07 -4.81 -11.48
CA MET A 1 -1.39 -3.47 -10.92
C MET A 1 -1.71 -2.53 -12.06
N ASN A 2 -2.28 -1.35 -11.82
CA ASN A 2 -2.63 -0.41 -12.89
C ASN A 2 -1.65 0.76 -12.88
N CYS A 3 -1.32 1.23 -14.08
CA CYS A 3 -0.43 2.38 -14.26
C CYS A 3 -1.07 3.62 -13.64
N PRO A 4 -0.42 4.33 -12.71
CA PRO A 4 -1.01 5.54 -12.13
C PRO A 4 -1.23 6.64 -13.18
N SER A 5 -0.37 6.70 -14.21
CA SER A 5 -0.43 7.70 -15.29
C SER A 5 -1.50 7.41 -16.36
N CYS A 6 -1.50 6.22 -16.98
CA CYS A 6 -2.42 5.90 -18.10
C CYS A 6 -3.51 4.88 -17.77
N LYS A 7 -3.59 4.40 -16.52
CA LYS A 7 -4.54 3.39 -16.02
C LYS A 7 -4.47 1.99 -16.65
N GLU A 8 -3.62 1.77 -17.65
CA GLU A 8 -3.40 0.43 -18.23
C GLU A 8 -2.81 -0.56 -17.22
N HIS A 9 -3.16 -1.84 -17.40
CA HIS A 9 -2.61 -2.92 -16.58
C HIS A 9 -1.10 -3.07 -16.81
N MET A 10 -0.36 -3.29 -15.73
CA MET A 10 1.09 -3.49 -15.72
C MET A 10 1.47 -4.54 -14.66
N GLU A 11 2.43 -5.39 -15.02
CA GLU A 11 3.03 -6.39 -14.14
C GLU A 11 4.46 -6.01 -13.72
N SER A 12 5.04 -5.01 -14.37
CA SER A 12 6.38 -4.48 -14.12
C SER A 12 6.33 -3.08 -13.53
N SER A 13 7.44 -2.62 -12.94
CA SER A 13 7.54 -1.23 -12.46
C SER A 13 7.41 -0.20 -13.58
N ARG A 14 7.79 -0.58 -14.80
CA ARG A 14 7.67 0.27 -15.99
C ARG A 14 6.44 -0.11 -16.82
N CYS A 15 5.63 0.89 -17.15
CA CYS A 15 4.45 0.74 -17.99
C CYS A 15 4.86 0.45 -19.44
N PRO A 16 4.38 -0.64 -20.06
CA PRO A 16 4.62 -0.90 -21.47
C PRO A 16 3.85 0.05 -22.39
N SER A 17 2.74 0.64 -21.90
CA SER A 17 1.84 1.48 -22.71
C SER A 17 2.32 2.94 -22.81
N CYS A 18 2.61 3.58 -21.67
CA CYS A 18 3.04 4.99 -21.64
C CYS A 18 4.50 5.21 -21.22
N GLY A 19 5.23 4.15 -20.88
CA GLY A 19 6.64 4.23 -20.46
C GLY A 19 6.89 4.73 -19.03
N TYR A 20 5.84 5.06 -18.27
CA TYR A 20 5.91 5.50 -16.89
C TYR A 20 6.62 4.48 -15.98
N ASP A 21 7.52 4.92 -15.09
CA ASP A 21 8.34 4.04 -14.24
C ASP A 21 8.11 4.29 -12.75
N LEU A 22 7.41 3.35 -12.10
CA LEU A 22 7.12 3.33 -10.67
C LEU A 22 8.37 3.29 -9.77
N SER A 23 9.50 2.80 -10.30
CA SER A 23 10.75 2.73 -9.53
C SER A 23 11.38 4.10 -9.33
N ARG A 24 11.05 5.08 -10.18
CA ARG A 24 11.52 6.46 -10.08
C ARG A 24 10.56 7.36 -9.33
N GLU A 25 9.35 6.88 -9.07
CA GLU A 25 8.32 7.65 -8.40
C GLU A 25 8.59 7.76 -6.90
N LYS A 26 8.12 8.86 -6.31
CA LYS A 26 8.16 9.04 -4.86
C LYS A 26 7.04 8.23 -4.21
N TRP A 27 7.40 7.43 -3.21
CA TRP A 27 6.46 6.63 -2.44
C TRP A 27 6.21 7.33 -1.11
N ILE A 28 4.94 7.58 -0.77
CA ILE A 28 4.55 8.26 0.47
C ILE A 28 3.72 7.33 1.35
N SER A 29 3.88 7.45 2.67
CA SER A 29 3.07 6.71 3.63
C SER A 29 1.68 7.34 3.70
N ILE A 30 0.64 6.51 3.56
CA ILE A 30 -0.76 6.96 3.60
C ILE A 30 -1.51 6.51 4.85
N LYS A 31 -1.10 5.39 5.46
CA LYS A 31 -1.71 4.90 6.71
C LYS A 31 -0.73 4.03 7.48
N LYS A 32 -0.80 4.15 8.81
CA LYS A 32 -0.20 3.25 9.78
C LYS A 32 -1.28 2.33 10.29
N VAL A 33 -1.02 1.03 10.26
CA VAL A 33 -1.97 -0.01 10.66
C VAL A 33 -1.25 -1.09 11.45
N TYR A 34 -2.02 -1.89 12.17
CA TYR A 34 -1.54 -3.04 12.90
C TYR A 34 -2.17 -4.30 12.31
N PRO A 35 -1.49 -5.45 12.32
CA PRO A 35 -2.11 -6.69 11.91
C PRO A 35 -3.36 -7.01 12.75
N PRO A 36 -4.46 -7.51 12.15
CA PRO A 36 -4.57 -7.96 10.75
C PRO A 36 -5.05 -6.89 9.75
N ASP A 37 -5.26 -5.64 10.17
CA ASP A 37 -5.82 -4.57 9.31
C ASP A 37 -4.94 -4.25 8.09
N ASP A 38 -3.63 -4.47 8.19
CA ASP A 38 -2.70 -4.34 7.07
C ASP A 38 -3.09 -5.24 5.89
N LEU A 39 -3.50 -6.48 6.17
CA LEU A 39 -3.90 -7.44 5.14
C LEU A 39 -5.17 -6.99 4.41
N VAL A 40 -6.16 -6.49 5.16
CA VAL A 40 -7.43 -6.00 4.62
C VAL A 40 -7.17 -4.80 3.71
N LEU A 41 -6.38 -3.84 4.21
CA LEU A 41 -6.09 -2.60 3.51
C LEU A 41 -5.26 -2.82 2.23
N VAL A 42 -4.23 -3.66 2.31
CA VAL A 42 -3.41 -4.05 1.16
C VAL A 42 -4.24 -4.77 0.11
N SER A 43 -5.14 -5.66 0.52
CA SER A 43 -6.01 -6.40 -0.38
C SER A 43 -6.97 -5.46 -1.12
N LEU A 44 -7.56 -4.49 -0.42
CA LEU A 44 -8.43 -3.48 -1.02
C LEU A 44 -7.67 -2.62 -2.04
N LEU A 45 -6.52 -2.07 -1.67
CA LEU A 45 -5.74 -1.24 -2.60
C LEU A 45 -5.35 -2.04 -3.85
N ARG A 46 -4.90 -3.29 -3.67
CA ARG A 46 -4.53 -4.16 -4.80
C ARG A 46 -5.72 -4.53 -5.69
N SER A 47 -6.91 -4.76 -5.13
CA SER A 47 -8.12 -5.08 -5.92
C SER A 47 -8.56 -3.91 -6.79
N HIS A 48 -8.34 -2.67 -6.34
CA HIS A 48 -8.48 -1.46 -7.15
C HIS A 48 -7.31 -1.20 -8.11
N GLY A 49 -6.35 -2.13 -8.17
CA GLY A 49 -5.17 -2.04 -9.02
C GLY A 49 -4.13 -1.04 -8.53
N ILE A 50 -4.23 -0.55 -7.29
CA ILE A 50 -3.29 0.42 -6.74
C ILE A 50 -1.98 -0.28 -6.35
N PRO A 51 -0.82 0.15 -6.88
CA PRO A 51 0.48 -0.33 -6.43
C PRO A 51 0.72 0.06 -4.97
N VAL A 52 1.10 -0.93 -4.15
CA VAL A 52 1.29 -0.77 -2.70
C VAL A 52 2.59 -1.43 -2.24
N LYS A 53 3.32 -0.73 -1.36
CA LYS A 53 4.47 -1.26 -0.62
C LYS A 53 4.14 -1.25 0.87
N ILE A 54 4.53 -2.32 1.55
CA ILE A 54 4.40 -2.41 3.01
C ILE A 54 5.78 -2.38 3.63
N GLN A 55 5.89 -1.69 4.76
CA GLN A 55 7.07 -1.76 5.62
C GLN A 55 6.60 -2.10 7.03
N SER A 56 6.86 -3.35 7.44
CA SER A 56 6.69 -3.79 8.82
C SER A 56 7.88 -3.31 9.65
N LEU A 57 7.59 -2.61 10.74
CA LEU A 57 8.58 -2.36 11.78
C LEU A 57 8.61 -3.59 12.68
N GLU A 58 9.30 -4.66 12.23
CA GLU A 58 9.52 -5.83 13.07
C GLU A 58 10.40 -5.43 14.27
N VAL A 59 9.83 -5.54 15.46
CA VAL A 59 10.64 -5.66 16.69
C VAL A 59 11.36 -7.01 16.62
N SER A 60 12.68 -6.94 16.65
CA SER A 60 13.64 -8.04 16.54
C SER A 60 13.13 -9.36 17.13
N GLN A 61 13.32 -10.43 16.36
CA GLN A 61 12.96 -11.82 16.62
C GLN A 61 13.36 -12.27 18.04
N ILE A 62 12.42 -12.19 18.99
CA ILE A 62 12.51 -12.91 20.27
C ILE A 62 11.29 -13.84 20.31
N PRO A 63 11.48 -15.17 20.33
CA PRO A 63 10.39 -16.12 20.24
C PRO A 63 9.78 -16.33 21.61
N VAL A 64 9.00 -15.39 22.14
CA VAL A 64 8.13 -15.64 23.29
C VAL A 64 7.07 -14.56 23.44
N GLY A 65 5.81 -14.98 23.31
CA GLY A 65 4.66 -14.36 23.99
C GLY A 65 4.19 -13.03 23.43
N ILE A 66 3.04 -13.06 22.73
CA ILE A 66 2.01 -12.02 22.64
C ILE A 66 2.53 -10.61 23.01
N GLY A 67 3.27 -9.99 22.09
CA GLY A 67 3.70 -8.60 22.15
C GLY A 67 2.88 -7.75 21.19
N PRO A 68 2.82 -6.41 21.38
CA PRO A 68 1.98 -5.53 20.57
C PRO A 68 2.36 -5.69 19.10
N LEU A 69 1.33 -5.97 18.29
CA LEU A 69 1.42 -6.27 16.87
C LEU A 69 2.34 -5.24 16.18
N ALA A 70 3.24 -5.69 15.31
CA ALA A 70 4.21 -4.82 14.66
C ALA A 70 3.49 -3.73 13.84
N GLU A 71 3.84 -2.46 14.05
CA GLU A 71 3.30 -1.35 13.24
C GLU A 71 3.70 -1.57 11.77
N VAL A 72 2.71 -1.54 10.88
CA VAL A 72 2.88 -1.64 9.43
C VAL A 72 2.57 -0.29 8.80
N ASN A 73 3.54 0.24 8.06
CA ASN A 73 3.37 1.46 7.27
C ASN A 73 3.00 1.08 5.83
N ILE A 74 1.91 1.64 5.31
CA ILE A 74 1.42 1.42 3.95
C ILE A 74 1.83 2.58 3.05
N TYR A 75 2.52 2.27 1.97
CA TYR A 75 3.03 3.24 1.01
C TYR A 75 2.41 3.05 -0.37
N VAL A 76 2.15 4.17 -1.04
CA VAL A 76 1.70 4.23 -2.43
C VAL A 76 2.46 5.31 -3.19
N PRO A 77 2.50 5.27 -4.53
CA PRO A 77 3.08 6.35 -5.32
C PRO A 77 2.34 7.68 -5.10
N GLU A 78 3.08 8.77 -4.92
CA GLU A 78 2.57 10.11 -4.59
C GLU A 78 1.44 10.56 -5.54
N ILE A 79 1.60 10.31 -6.84
CA ILE A 79 0.63 10.66 -7.88
C ILE A 79 -0.78 10.07 -7.68
N ILE A 80 -0.91 8.93 -6.98
CA ILE A 80 -2.20 8.29 -6.70
C ILE A 80 -2.51 8.22 -5.22
N ALA A 81 -1.72 8.89 -4.37
CA ALA A 81 -1.91 8.84 -2.93
C ALA A 81 -3.25 9.42 -2.49
N ALA A 82 -3.70 10.53 -3.09
CA ALA A 82 -5.01 11.10 -2.80
C ALA A 82 -6.16 10.14 -3.16
N GLN A 83 -6.04 9.43 -4.29
CA GLN A 83 -7.02 8.41 -4.70
C GLN A 83 -7.02 7.22 -3.74
N ALA A 84 -5.84 6.76 -3.32
CA ALA A 84 -5.72 5.69 -2.34
C ALA A 84 -6.32 6.09 -0.98
N LEU A 85 -6.05 7.30 -0.51
CA LEU A 85 -6.57 7.80 0.76
C LEU A 85 -8.10 7.85 0.76
N ALA A 86 -8.70 8.38 -0.31
CA ALA A 86 -10.16 8.43 -0.45
C ALA A 86 -10.83 7.04 -0.40
N LEU A 87 -10.18 6.01 -0.95
CA LEU A 87 -10.69 4.62 -0.86
C LEU A 87 -10.62 4.05 0.56
N ILE A 88 -9.65 4.51 1.36
CA ILE A 88 -9.45 4.04 2.72
C ILE A 88 -10.40 4.76 3.69
N GLU A 89 -10.68 6.04 3.46
CA GLU A 89 -11.63 6.82 4.26
C GLU A 89 -13.08 6.39 4.05
N ASP A 90 -13.40 5.75 2.92
CA ASP A 90 -14.73 5.18 2.66
C ASP A 90 -14.98 3.88 3.46
N LEU A 91 -13.92 3.26 4.01
CA LEU A 91 -14.08 2.14 4.94
C LEU A 91 -14.57 2.69 6.29
N PRO A 92 -15.75 2.27 6.79
CA PRO A 92 -16.14 2.62 8.14
C PRO A 92 -15.11 2.02 9.10
N ASP A 93 -14.51 2.87 9.95
CA ASP A 93 -13.79 2.39 11.12
C ASP A 93 -14.79 1.53 11.90
N ALA A 94 -14.52 0.22 11.99
CA ALA A 94 -15.32 -0.66 12.83
C ALA A 94 -15.05 -0.26 14.28
N GLU A 95 -15.92 0.60 14.83
CA GLU A 95 -15.98 1.00 16.24
C GLU A 95 -16.05 -0.19 17.19
#